data_AF-A0A7S4H955-F1
#
_entry.id   AF-A0A7S4H955-F1
#
_cell.length_a   1.000
_cell.length_b   1.000
_cell.length_c   1.000
_cell.angle_alpha   90.00
_cell.angle_beta   90.00
_cell.angle_gamma   90.00
#
_symmetry.space_group_name_H-M   'P 1'
#
loop_
_entity.id
_entity.type
_entity.pdbx_description
1 polymer ?
#
loop_
_entity_poly.entity_id
_entity_poly.type
_entity_poly.pdbx_seq_one_letter_code
_entity_poly.pdbx_strand_id
1 'polypeptide(L)'
;WGGGAGGRERREGGGQNSEGCRRFVGISGPYNILKLIPFMQARGLPKNVLNALVAGDPLKQSPACRVLDLSPHAVSFLPKVSLFHGTADATVPHAQTVEFAMALERAGGRAETVKLYE
;
A
#
# COMPACT_ATOMS: atom_id res chain seq x y z
N TRP A 1 -14.01 -57.17 29.39
CA TRP A 1 -12.66 -56.63 29.66
C TRP A 1 -12.12 -56.09 28.34
N GLY A 2 -11.89 -54.76 28.29
CA GLY A 2 -11.43 -53.95 27.12
C GLY A 2 -12.56 -53.62 26.13
N GLY A 3 -13.06 -52.39 25.91
CA GLY A 3 -12.48 -51.04 26.06
C GLY A 3 -11.63 -50.71 24.82
N GLY A 4 -11.85 -49.68 24.01
CA GLY A 4 -12.78 -48.56 24.06
C GLY A 4 -12.80 -47.82 22.71
N ALA A 5 -13.75 -46.90 22.60
CA ALA A 5 -13.94 -45.99 21.48
C ALA A 5 -12.87 -44.89 21.43
N GLY A 6 -12.70 -44.30 20.24
CA GLY A 6 -12.38 -42.88 20.11
C GLY A 6 -11.01 -42.56 19.52
N GLY A 7 -11.02 -41.59 18.60
CA GLY A 7 -9.83 -40.81 18.27
C GLY A 7 -9.36 -40.93 16.83
N ARG A 8 -10.14 -40.46 15.86
CA ARG A 8 -9.54 -39.85 14.66
C ARG A 8 -8.77 -38.63 15.15
N GLU A 9 -7.46 -38.78 15.29
CA GLU A 9 -6.55 -37.65 15.48
C GLU A 9 -6.56 -36.85 14.17
N ARG A 10 -7.48 -35.89 14.10
CA ARG A 10 -7.41 -34.79 13.16
C ARG A 10 -6.15 -34.05 13.59
N ARG A 11 -5.03 -34.34 12.92
CA ARG A 11 -3.89 -33.40 12.91
C ARG A 11 -4.46 -32.12 12.35
N GLU A 12 -4.82 -31.21 13.24
CA GLU A 12 -4.84 -29.79 12.93
C GLU A 12 -3.42 -29.50 12.45
N GLY A 13 -3.23 -29.61 11.14
CA GLY A 13 -2.15 -28.92 10.47
C GLY A 13 -2.41 -27.46 10.78
N GLY A 14 -1.81 -26.98 11.87
CA GLY A 14 -1.65 -25.57 12.16
C GLY A 14 -1.11 -24.98 10.88
N GLY A 15 -1.99 -24.23 10.19
CA GLY A 15 -1.65 -23.60 8.94
C GLY A 15 -0.37 -22.84 9.18
N GLN A 16 0.68 -23.24 8.48
CA GLN A 16 1.94 -22.52 8.48
C GLN A 16 1.65 -21.15 7.86
N ASN A 17 1.30 -20.18 8.71
CA ASN A 17 1.18 -18.76 8.34
C ASN A 17 2.59 -18.18 8.26
N SER A 18 3.29 -18.53 7.19
CA SER A 18 4.54 -17.92 6.74
C SER A 18 4.22 -17.24 5.40
N GLU A 19 4.45 -15.95 5.09
CA GLU A 19 5.15 -14.82 5.71
C GLU A 19 4.59 -13.56 4.99
N GLY A 20 3.45 -13.01 5.41
CA GLY A 20 2.90 -11.79 4.82
C GLY A 20 3.65 -10.53 5.27
N CYS A 21 3.65 -9.47 4.46
CA CYS A 21 4.11 -8.15 4.92
C CYS A 21 3.24 -7.72 6.10
N ARG A 22 3.84 -7.59 7.30
CA ARG A 22 3.09 -7.20 8.51
C ARG A 22 2.89 -5.70 8.62
N ARG A 23 3.83 -4.93 8.05
CA ARG A 23 3.84 -3.47 8.11
C ARG A 23 4.49 -2.89 6.86
N PHE A 24 3.83 -1.88 6.32
CA PHE A 24 4.36 -1.04 5.25
C PHE A 24 4.70 0.32 5.85
N VAL A 25 5.96 0.75 5.65
CA VAL A 25 6.40 2.09 6.00
C VAL A 25 6.70 2.84 4.71
N GLY A 26 5.87 3.83 4.42
CA GLY A 26 6.01 4.69 3.26
C GLY A 26 6.73 5.98 3.62
N ILE A 27 7.82 6.31 2.91
CA ILE A 27 8.59 7.54 3.09
C ILE A 27 8.65 8.26 1.75
N SER A 28 8.19 9.51 1.71
CA SER A 28 8.25 10.37 0.51
C SER A 28 7.72 9.71 -0.77
N GLY A 29 6.68 8.87 -0.65
CA GLY A 29 6.29 7.95 -1.71
C GLY A 29 5.47 8.59 -2.84
N PRO A 30 5.67 8.18 -4.10
CA PRO A 30 4.89 8.60 -5.26
C PRO A 30 3.55 7.86 -5.36
N TYR A 31 2.65 8.02 -4.38
CA TYR A 31 1.45 7.18 -4.26
C TYR A 31 0.36 7.40 -5.32
N ASN A 32 0.32 8.57 -5.94
CA ASN A 32 -0.59 8.88 -7.04
C ASN A 32 0.22 9.30 -8.28
N ILE A 33 0.59 8.31 -9.09
CA ILE A 33 1.47 8.51 -10.25
C ILE A 33 0.79 9.40 -11.30
N LEU A 34 -0.53 9.31 -11.46
CA LEU A 34 -1.28 10.17 -12.38
C LEU A 34 -1.07 11.67 -12.07
N LYS A 35 -1.09 12.03 -10.78
CA LYS A 35 -0.82 13.41 -10.35
C LYS A 35 0.65 13.78 -10.34
N LEU A 36 1.53 12.78 -10.21
CA LEU A 36 2.98 13.00 -10.19
C LEU A 36 3.57 13.25 -11.58
N ILE A 37 3.05 12.60 -12.62
CA ILE A 37 3.51 12.78 -14.01
C ILE A 37 3.56 14.26 -14.41
N PRO A 38 2.48 15.06 -14.32
CA PRO A 38 2.52 16.47 -14.71
C PRO A 38 3.47 17.29 -13.82
N PHE A 39 3.61 16.96 -12.53
CA PHE A 39 4.55 17.61 -11.62
C PHE A 39 6.01 17.41 -12.05
N MET A 40 6.37 16.19 -12.48
CA MET A 40 7.70 15.84 -12.97
C MET A 40 7.98 16.41 -14.36
N GLN A 41 6.98 16.39 -15.26
CA GLN A 41 7.10 17.00 -16.60
C GLN A 41 7.36 18.50 -16.52
N ALA A 42 6.66 19.21 -15.63
CA ALA A 42 6.88 20.64 -15.39
C ALA A 42 8.30 20.96 -14.87
N ARG A 43 9.02 19.95 -14.35
CA ARG A 43 10.41 20.05 -13.87
C ARG A 43 11.43 19.50 -14.86
N GLY A 44 11.01 19.26 -16.10
CA GLY A 44 11.89 18.85 -17.19
C GLY A 44 12.13 17.35 -17.31
N LEU A 45 11.40 16.51 -16.57
CA LEU A 45 11.54 15.05 -16.73
C LEU A 45 10.92 14.62 -18.08
N PRO A 46 11.70 13.99 -18.99
CA PRO A 46 11.20 13.62 -20.29
C PRO A 46 10.10 12.56 -20.26
N LYS A 47 9.15 12.65 -21.20
CA LYS A 47 8.00 11.72 -21.28
C LYS A 47 8.43 10.26 -21.46
N ASN A 48 9.50 9.98 -22.21
CA ASN A 48 10.03 8.62 -22.39
C ASN A 48 10.56 8.02 -21.07
N VAL A 49 11.21 8.84 -20.23
CA VAL A 49 11.67 8.41 -18.90
C VAL A 49 10.49 8.13 -17.99
N LEU A 50 9.49 9.02 -17.99
CA LEU A 50 8.25 8.82 -17.24
C LEU A 50 7.52 7.53 -17.67
N ASN A 51 7.39 7.29 -18.97
CA ASN A 51 6.77 6.07 -19.47
C ASN A 51 7.53 4.81 -19.02
N ALA A 52 8.86 4.86 -18.99
CA ALA A 52 9.69 3.76 -18.50
C ALA A 52 9.48 3.52 -16.99
N LEU A 53 9.40 4.59 -16.19
CA LEU A 53 9.18 4.51 -14.74
C LEU A 53 7.80 3.94 -14.39
N VAL A 54 6.78 4.27 -15.17
CA VAL A 54 5.41 3.83 -14.91
C VAL A 54 5.13 2.44 -15.49
N ALA A 55 6.06 1.87 -16.26
CA ALA A 55 6.03 0.47 -16.73
C ALA A 55 4.63 -0.01 -17.19
N GLY A 56 3.90 0.85 -17.92
CA GLY A 56 2.52 0.60 -18.33
C GLY A 56 1.53 1.65 -17.84
N ASP A 57 0.48 1.21 -17.15
CA ASP A 57 -0.69 2.02 -16.81
C ASP A 57 -0.52 2.75 -15.46
N PRO A 58 -0.46 4.10 -15.45
CA PRO A 58 -0.32 4.88 -14.22
C PRO A 58 -1.41 4.62 -13.18
N LEU A 59 -2.63 4.28 -13.58
CA LEU A 59 -3.72 3.95 -12.65
C LEU A 59 -3.36 2.69 -11.87
N LYS A 60 -2.91 1.64 -12.57
CA LYS A 60 -2.55 0.34 -11.98
C LYS A 60 -1.27 0.39 -11.18
N GLN A 61 -0.44 1.41 -11.37
CA GLN A 61 0.80 1.60 -10.62
C GLN A 61 0.67 2.62 -9.48
N SER A 62 -0.47 3.30 -9.34
CA SER A 62 -0.70 4.28 -8.27
C SER A 62 -1.31 3.60 -7.03
N PRO A 63 -0.58 3.43 -5.90
CA PRO A 63 -1.15 2.91 -4.66
C PRO A 63 -2.46 3.58 -4.23
N ALA A 64 -2.56 4.90 -4.37
CA ALA A 64 -3.75 5.67 -4.00
C ALA A 64 -4.97 5.39 -4.90
N CYS A 65 -4.75 4.94 -6.14
CA CYS A 65 -5.83 4.48 -7.01
C CYS A 65 -6.16 3.01 -6.71
N ARG A 66 -5.12 2.15 -6.68
CA ARG A 66 -5.29 0.71 -6.48
C ARG A 66 -6.04 0.33 -5.22
N VAL A 67 -5.81 1.05 -4.12
CA VAL A 67 -6.47 0.73 -2.85
C VAL A 67 -7.99 0.90 -2.91
N LEU A 68 -8.48 1.80 -3.76
CA LEU A 68 -9.91 2.05 -3.94
C LEU A 68 -10.62 0.94 -4.74
N ASP A 69 -9.87 0.18 -5.54
CA ASP A 69 -10.38 -0.94 -6.33
C ASP A 69 -10.37 -2.26 -5.53
N LEU A 70 -9.86 -2.25 -4.30
CA LEU A 70 -9.83 -3.44 -3.44
C LEU A 70 -11.21 -3.73 -2.86
N SER A 71 -11.55 -5.02 -2.76
CA SER A 71 -12.71 -5.44 -1.98
C SER A 71 -12.47 -5.21 -0.48
N PRO A 72 -13.52 -5.02 0.34
CA PRO A 72 -13.37 -4.88 1.80
C PRO A 72 -12.59 -6.04 2.44
N HIS A 73 -12.75 -7.25 1.90
CA HIS A 73 -11.99 -8.41 2.35
C HIS A 73 -10.49 -8.26 2.04
N ALA A 74 -10.12 -7.82 0.84
CA ALA A 74 -8.72 -7.57 0.49
C ALA A 74 -8.10 -6.44 1.35
N VAL A 75 -8.88 -5.39 1.63
CA VAL A 75 -8.47 -4.29 2.51
C VAL A 75 -8.15 -4.79 3.93
N SER A 76 -8.90 -5.79 4.45
CA SER A 76 -8.62 -6.38 5.78
C SER A 76 -7.29 -7.13 5.88
N PHE A 77 -6.67 -7.48 4.76
CA PHE A 77 -5.33 -8.10 4.71
C PHE A 77 -4.20 -7.11 4.44
N LEU A 78 -4.49 -5.82 4.26
CA LEU A 78 -3.43 -4.84 4.11
C LEU A 78 -2.52 -4.84 5.34
N PRO A 79 -1.19 -4.71 5.15
CA PRO A 79 -0.28 -4.51 6.27
C PRO A 79 -0.68 -3.26 7.04
N LYS A 80 -0.24 -3.17 8.29
CA LYS A 80 -0.33 -1.91 9.02
C LYS A 80 0.48 -0.86 8.27
N VAL A 81 -0.13 0.30 7.96
CA VAL A 81 0.52 1.34 7.14
C VAL A 81 0.98 2.49 8.02
N SER A 82 2.22 2.94 7.87
CA SER A 82 2.74 4.18 8.44
C SER A 82 3.36 5.03 7.34
N LEU A 83 2.99 6.31 7.27
CA LEU A 83 3.40 7.23 6.21
C LEU A 83 4.13 8.43 6.78
N PHE A 84 5.23 8.78 6.13
CA PHE A 84 6.13 9.86 6.51
C PHE A 84 6.50 10.66 5.26
N HIS A 85 6.60 11.98 5.38
CA HIS A 85 6.99 12.82 4.26
C HIS A 85 7.64 14.11 4.74
N GLY A 86 8.72 14.57 4.10
CA GLY A 86 9.24 15.92 4.30
C GLY A 86 8.39 16.94 3.54
N THR A 87 7.99 18.04 4.17
CA THR A 87 7.27 19.14 3.48
C THR A 87 8.20 19.89 2.52
N ALA A 88 9.52 19.85 2.80
CA ALA A 88 10.58 20.36 1.93
C ALA A 88 11.00 19.40 0.79
N ASP A 89 10.35 18.23 0.64
CA ASP A 89 10.63 17.31 -0.46
C ASP A 89 10.30 17.97 -1.81
N ALA A 90 11.35 18.31 -2.56
CA ALA A 90 11.23 18.96 -3.86
C ALA A 90 11.00 17.96 -5.02
N THR A 91 11.11 16.65 -4.73
CA THR A 91 11.05 15.57 -5.73
C THR A 91 9.66 14.94 -5.81
N VAL A 92 8.97 14.82 -4.68
CA VAL A 92 7.61 14.30 -4.56
C VAL A 92 6.83 15.23 -3.63
N PRO A 93 5.67 15.77 -4.05
CA PRO A 93 4.85 16.58 -3.15
C PRO A 93 4.35 15.77 -1.95
N HIS A 94 4.46 16.32 -0.75
CA HIS A 94 3.91 15.68 0.46
C HIS A 94 2.40 15.43 0.37
N ALA A 95 1.68 16.18 -0.48
CA ALA A 95 0.28 15.93 -0.81
C ALA A 95 0.02 14.48 -1.26
N GLN A 96 1.01 13.80 -1.87
CA GLN A 96 0.92 12.39 -2.23
C GLN A 96 0.67 11.49 -1.00
N THR A 97 1.37 11.75 0.12
CA THR A 97 1.17 11.02 1.38
C THR A 97 -0.22 11.27 1.94
N VAL A 98 -0.65 12.53 1.94
CA VAL A 98 -1.96 12.92 2.46
C VAL A 98 -3.08 12.26 1.67
N GLU A 99 -3.00 12.33 0.34
CA GLU A 99 -3.99 11.70 -0.55
C GLU A 99 -4.03 10.18 -0.41
N PHE A 100 -2.87 9.52 -0.22
CA PHE A 100 -2.85 8.07 -0.01
C PHE A 100 -3.48 7.67 1.32
N ALA A 101 -3.24 8.42 2.39
CA ALA A 101 -3.92 8.21 3.67
C ALA A 101 -5.44 8.33 3.52
N MET A 102 -5.93 9.36 2.84
CA MET A 102 -7.36 9.53 2.55
C MET A 102 -7.92 8.40 1.67
N ALA A 103 -7.15 7.91 0.70
CA ALA A 103 -7.56 6.79 -0.14
C ALA A 103 -7.69 5.48 0.66
N LEU A 104 -6.77 5.22 1.60
CA LEU A 104 -6.86 4.10 2.53
C LEU A 104 -8.14 4.17 3.38
N GLU A 105 -8.46 5.34 3.92
CA GLU A 105 -9.69 5.55 4.70
C GLU A 105 -10.94 5.32 3.87
N ARG A 106 -10.99 5.87 2.65
CA ARG A 106 -12.12 5.66 1.72
C ARG A 106 -12.32 4.21 1.32
N ALA A 107 -11.25 3.42 1.29
CA ALA A 107 -11.31 1.98 1.02
C ALA A 107 -11.76 1.15 2.25
N GLY A 108 -11.97 1.78 3.41
CA GLY A 108 -12.31 1.10 4.67
C GLY A 108 -11.10 0.60 5.47
N GLY A 109 -9.88 0.99 5.05
CA GLY A 109 -8.65 0.82 5.81
C GLY A 109 -8.26 2.10 6.55
N ARG A 110 -6.99 2.21 6.97
CA ARG A 110 -6.40 3.46 7.50
C ARG A 110 -4.89 3.32 7.62
N ALA A 111 -4.19 4.44 7.59
CA ALA A 111 -2.82 4.50 8.11
C ALA A 111 -2.84 4.54 9.66
N GLU A 112 -1.96 3.80 10.32
CA GLU A 112 -1.73 3.91 11.76
C GLU A 112 -1.03 5.23 12.12
N THR A 113 -0.22 5.77 11.21
CA THR A 113 0.54 7.01 11.42
C THR A 113 0.70 7.74 10.11
N VAL A 114 0.50 9.05 10.15
CA VAL A 114 0.84 9.98 9.07
C VAL A 114 1.59 11.14 9.71
N LYS A 115 2.85 11.36 9.33
CA LYS A 115 3.66 12.49 9.82
C LYS A 115 4.29 13.26 8.67
N LEU A 116 4.16 14.58 8.75
CA LEU A 116 4.84 15.52 7.88
C LEU A 116 5.97 16.18 8.68
N TYR A 117 7.18 16.19 8.14
CA TYR A 117 8.36 16.79 8.75
C TYR A 117 8.71 18.08 8.02
N GLU A 118 9.01 19.14 8.77
CA GLU A 118 9.46 20.44 8.23
C GLU A 118 10.95 20.46 7.95
#